data_AF-A0A022LJR0-F1
#
_entry.id   AF-A0A022LJR0-F1
#
_cell.length_a   1.000
_cell.length_b   1.000
_cell.length_c   1.000
_cell.angle_alpha   90.00
_cell.angle_beta   90.00
_cell.angle_gamma   90.00
#
_symmetry.space_group_name_H-M   'P 1'
#
loop_
_entity.id
_entity.type
_entity.pdbx_description
1 polymer ?
#
loop_
_entity_poly.entity_id
_entity_poly.type
_entity_poly.pdbx_seq_one_letter_code
_entity_poly.pdbx_strand_id
1 'polypeptide(L)'
;MSGAREGRRETDLREWRTGEGKVLGARIPPPRDGHLSAAVPPGLGYEPPLRDPEVSDRFWTLPNVISLARIALIPVLVMSILVWDDPPLALWLLGALVVSDWLDGKIARLWNMRSTWGERLDPLADRLLVAAVPVAFAVAGYIPVWVVVILLVRDALLVGTMPVYRRRGIDPEVTYLGKAATFALFWSLPLLLAGYAGVPGGEGLMILGEACLYWGVGLYCWSGAIYLWQAWRIARSVPPRRGLSTSVEPPGGV
;
A
#
# COMPACT_ATOMS: atom_id res chain seq x y z
N MET A 1 21.86 -28.08 36.72
CA MET A 1 20.52 -27.88 36.14
C MET A 1 19.76 -26.96 37.07
N SER A 2 19.66 -25.68 36.72
CA SER A 2 19.03 -24.63 37.53
C SER A 2 18.02 -23.91 36.63
N GLY A 3 16.75 -23.96 37.02
CA GLY A 3 15.66 -23.24 36.40
C GLY A 3 15.52 -21.81 36.94
N ALA A 4 14.55 -21.11 36.36
CA ALA A 4 14.01 -19.82 36.79
C ALA A 4 14.86 -18.57 36.48
N ARG A 5 14.78 -18.12 35.22
CA ARG A 5 14.84 -16.70 34.87
C ARG A 5 13.43 -16.25 34.45
N GLU A 6 12.62 -15.78 35.39
CA GLU A 6 11.44 -14.96 35.10
C GLU A 6 10.98 -14.30 36.42
N GLY A 7 10.77 -12.98 36.44
CA GLY A 7 10.13 -12.32 37.58
C GLY A 7 10.81 -11.06 38.15
N ARG A 8 11.37 -10.17 37.33
CA ARG A 8 11.89 -8.88 37.83
C ARG A 8 11.62 -7.69 36.90
N ARG A 9 10.36 -7.43 36.55
CA ARG A 9 9.97 -6.20 35.80
C ARG A 9 8.64 -5.55 36.20
N GLU A 10 7.88 -6.10 37.15
CA GLU A 10 6.52 -5.59 37.43
C GLU A 10 6.41 -4.75 38.71
N THR A 11 7.39 -4.84 39.62
CA THR A 11 7.36 -4.11 40.90
C THR A 11 7.69 -2.62 40.77
N ASP A 12 8.59 -2.23 39.86
CA ASP A 12 9.04 -0.82 39.72
C ASP A 12 7.93 0.14 39.24
N LEU A 13 6.96 -0.35 38.46
CA LEU A 13 5.91 0.50 37.92
C LEU A 13 4.79 0.80 38.94
N ARG A 14 4.65 -0.02 39.99
CA ARG A 14 3.61 0.18 41.02
C ARG A 14 3.98 1.28 42.01
N GLU A 15 5.25 1.36 42.41
CA GLU A 15 5.74 2.41 43.33
C GLU A 15 5.67 3.81 42.72
N TRP A 16 5.75 3.93 41.39
CA TRP A 16 5.62 5.22 40.71
C TRP A 16 4.18 5.76 40.76
N ARG A 17 3.17 4.88 40.73
CA ARG A 17 1.76 5.29 40.77
C ARG A 17 1.33 5.78 42.15
N THR A 18 2.03 5.37 43.21
CA THR A 18 1.76 5.78 44.61
C THR A 18 2.40 7.12 45.00
N GLY A 19 3.10 7.80 44.08
CA GLY A 19 3.60 9.16 44.29
C GLY A 19 4.87 9.28 45.15
N GLU A 20 5.53 8.16 45.50
CA GLU A 20 6.73 8.19 46.34
C GLU A 20 8.04 8.51 45.59
N GLY A 21 8.04 8.49 44.26
CA GLY A 21 9.13 9.06 43.44
C GLY A 21 10.53 8.47 43.67
N LYS A 22 10.63 7.23 44.19
CA LYS A 22 11.90 6.52 44.34
C LYS A 22 12.07 5.53 43.21
N VAL A 23 13.19 5.65 42.48
CA VAL A 23 13.65 4.64 41.54
C VAL A 23 15.14 4.41 41.83
N LEU A 24 15.57 3.16 41.95
CA LEU A 24 16.98 2.78 42.17
C LEU A 24 17.63 3.40 43.43
N GLY A 25 16.90 3.50 44.54
CA GLY A 25 17.45 3.91 45.85
C GLY A 25 17.82 5.39 46.00
N ALA A 26 17.66 6.21 44.96
CA ALA A 26 17.85 7.66 45.03
C ALA A 26 16.51 8.38 45.23
N ARG A 27 16.46 9.30 46.21
CA ARG A 27 15.30 10.21 46.37
C ARG A 27 15.42 11.32 45.34
N ILE A 28 14.45 11.43 44.44
CA ILE A 28 14.35 12.55 43.50
C ILE A 28 13.74 13.74 44.28
N PRO A 29 14.43 14.89 44.40
CA PRO A 29 13.87 16.05 45.08
C PRO A 29 12.68 16.64 44.29
N PRO A 30 11.67 17.23 44.97
CA PRO A 30 10.57 17.87 44.29
C PRO A 30 11.06 19.06 43.46
N PRO A 31 10.44 19.32 42.29
CA PRO A 31 10.84 20.42 41.41
C PRO A 31 10.70 21.75 42.13
N ARG A 32 11.81 22.48 42.26
CA ARG A 32 11.82 23.85 42.77
C ARG A 32 11.73 24.80 41.57
N ASP A 33 10.77 25.71 41.63
CA ASP A 33 10.67 26.90 40.76
C ASP A 33 10.33 26.65 39.27
N GLY A 34 9.50 25.65 38.98
CA GLY A 34 8.78 25.54 37.70
C GLY A 34 9.62 25.23 36.45
N HIS A 35 10.94 25.11 36.58
CA HIS A 35 11.83 24.68 35.50
C HIS A 35 12.30 23.25 35.76
N LEU A 36 11.74 22.28 35.01
CA LEU A 36 12.24 20.91 34.94
C LEU A 36 13.53 20.90 34.12
N SER A 37 14.67 21.18 34.74
CA SER A 37 15.96 21.02 34.07
C SER A 37 17.02 20.40 34.98
N ALA A 38 17.69 19.41 34.40
CA ALA A 38 19.03 18.91 34.73
C ALA A 38 19.20 17.63 35.59
N ALA A 39 18.22 16.72 35.64
CA ALA A 39 18.51 15.36 36.14
C ALA A 39 17.67 14.24 35.50
N VAL A 40 17.25 14.41 34.24
CA VAL A 40 16.53 13.35 33.54
C VAL A 40 17.54 12.47 32.79
N PRO A 41 17.67 11.18 33.11
CA PRO A 41 18.56 10.28 32.39
C PRO A 41 18.13 10.19 30.91
N PRO A 42 19.08 10.02 29.97
CA PRO A 42 18.77 9.90 28.55
C PRO A 42 17.74 8.78 28.33
N GLY A 43 16.61 9.11 27.70
CA GLY A 43 15.47 8.21 27.48
C GLY A 43 14.26 8.41 28.39
N LEU A 44 14.30 9.36 29.35
CA LEU A 44 13.18 9.66 30.25
C LEU A 44 12.70 11.13 30.19
N GLY A 45 13.30 11.93 29.29
CA GLY A 45 12.86 13.30 29.02
C GLY A 45 11.63 13.28 28.12
N TYR A 46 10.76 14.27 28.29
CA TYR A 46 9.80 14.62 27.25
C TYR A 46 10.60 14.94 25.97
N GLU A 47 10.72 13.96 25.08
CA GLU A 47 11.07 14.26 23.70
C GLU A 47 9.87 15.02 23.15
N PRO A 48 10.03 16.29 22.72
CA PRO A 48 8.95 16.97 22.02
C PRO A 48 8.52 16.04 20.88
N PRO A 49 7.21 15.80 20.69
CA PRO A 49 6.75 14.95 19.60
C PRO A 49 7.49 15.42 18.34
N LEU A 50 8.18 14.50 17.68
CA LEU A 50 8.75 14.73 16.35
C LEU A 50 7.66 15.47 15.58
N ARG A 51 7.91 16.74 15.21
CA ARG A 51 6.90 17.61 14.60
C ARG A 51 6.08 16.77 13.65
N ASP A 52 4.77 16.65 13.92
CA ASP A 52 3.87 16.01 12.97
C ASP A 52 4.17 16.66 11.61
N PRO A 53 4.41 15.86 10.56
CA PRO A 53 4.79 16.39 9.25
C PRO A 53 3.83 17.53 8.92
N GLU A 54 4.35 18.74 8.68
CA GLU A 54 3.54 19.92 8.42
C GLU A 54 2.60 19.59 7.24
N VAL A 55 1.34 19.26 7.56
CA VAL A 55 0.30 19.00 6.56
C VAL A 55 -0.04 20.36 5.98
N SER A 56 0.68 20.71 4.92
CA SER A 56 0.49 21.95 4.21
C SER A 56 -0.77 21.81 3.35
N ASP A 57 -1.82 22.58 3.67
CA ASP A 57 -3.05 22.74 2.86
C ASP A 57 -2.79 23.45 1.50
N ARG A 58 -1.51 23.67 1.15
CA ARG A 58 -1.11 24.37 -0.05
C ARG A 58 -1.33 23.44 -1.25
N PHE A 59 -2.36 23.74 -2.03
CA PHE A 59 -2.72 23.00 -3.25
C PHE A 59 -1.55 22.88 -4.24
N TRP A 60 -0.68 23.89 -4.32
CA TRP A 60 0.51 23.88 -5.18
C TRP A 60 1.74 23.38 -4.42
N THR A 61 1.83 22.05 -4.27
CA THR A 61 3.07 21.37 -3.87
C THR A 61 3.62 20.61 -5.07
N LEU A 62 4.95 20.45 -5.13
CA LEU A 62 5.62 19.72 -6.21
C LEU A 62 5.00 18.32 -6.46
N PRO A 63 4.67 17.52 -5.43
CA PRO A 63 3.99 16.24 -5.61
C PRO A 63 2.62 16.37 -6.29
N ASN A 64 1.80 17.36 -5.92
CA ASN A 64 0.48 17.53 -6.52
C ASN A 64 0.55 17.88 -8.02
N VAL A 65 1.55 18.65 -8.44
CA VAL A 65 1.77 18.95 -9.86
C VAL A 65 2.13 17.69 -10.64
N ILE A 66 2.94 16.81 -10.06
CA ILE A 66 3.36 15.57 -10.72
C ILE A 66 2.19 14.57 -10.76
N SER A 67 1.41 14.43 -9.69
CA SER A 67 0.16 13.64 -9.69
C SER A 67 -0.84 14.15 -10.73
N LEU A 68 -1.02 15.47 -10.86
CA LEU A 68 -1.89 16.06 -11.86
C LEU A 68 -1.36 15.83 -13.29
N ALA A 69 -0.05 16.00 -13.49
CA ALA A 69 0.61 15.71 -14.75
C ALA A 69 0.43 14.23 -15.13
N ARG A 70 0.52 13.31 -14.17
CA ARG A 70 0.28 11.87 -14.38
C ARG A 70 -1.14 11.61 -14.89
N ILE A 71 -2.13 12.20 -14.23
CA ILE A 71 -3.54 12.08 -14.65
C ILE A 71 -3.73 12.63 -16.06
N ALA A 72 -3.09 13.75 -16.40
CA ALA A 72 -3.16 14.32 -17.75
C ALA A 72 -2.42 13.47 -18.81
N LEU A 73 -1.35 12.78 -18.41
CA LEU A 73 -0.53 11.96 -19.31
C LEU A 73 -1.17 10.61 -19.64
N ILE A 74 -2.05 10.07 -18.77
CA ILE A 74 -2.77 8.81 -19.01
C ILE A 74 -3.63 8.87 -20.29
N PRO A 75 -4.51 9.87 -20.50
CA PRO A 75 -5.23 10.02 -21.78
C PRO A 75 -4.30 10.15 -22.98
N VAL A 76 -3.18 10.87 -22.84
CA VAL A 76 -2.20 11.02 -23.94
C VAL A 76 -1.57 9.68 -24.29
N LEU A 77 -1.21 8.86 -23.30
CA LEU A 77 -0.73 7.48 -23.49
C LEU A 77 -1.78 6.62 -24.20
N VAL A 78 -3.04 6.71 -23.78
CA VAL A 78 -4.13 5.95 -24.42
C VAL A 78 -4.33 6.39 -25.87
N MET A 79 -4.27 7.70 -26.15
CA MET A 79 -4.37 8.25 -27.50
C MET A 79 -3.18 7.85 -28.38
N SER A 80 -1.95 7.82 -27.83
CA SER A 80 -0.78 7.36 -28.59
C SER A 80 -0.90 5.90 -29.00
N ILE A 81 -1.55 5.07 -28.18
CA ILE A 81 -1.80 3.67 -28.49
C ILE A 81 -2.95 3.49 -29.48
N LEU A 82 -4.09 4.17 -29.26
CA LEU A 82 -5.34 3.86 -29.97
C LEU A 82 -5.61 4.72 -31.21
N VAL A 83 -5.14 5.98 -31.22
CA VAL A 83 -5.53 6.96 -32.23
C VAL A 83 -4.35 7.33 -33.11
N TRP A 84 -3.18 7.58 -32.52
CA TRP A 84 -1.99 7.92 -33.27
C TRP A 84 -1.21 6.70 -33.75
N ASP A 85 -1.48 5.52 -33.18
CA ASP A 85 -0.78 4.27 -33.49
C ASP A 85 0.76 4.46 -33.49
N ASP A 86 1.25 5.12 -32.43
CA ASP A 86 2.66 5.48 -32.24
C ASP A 86 3.22 4.74 -31.02
N PRO A 87 3.61 3.45 -31.17
CA PRO A 87 4.20 2.67 -30.09
C PRO A 87 5.48 3.29 -29.49
N PRO A 88 6.40 3.90 -30.26
CA PRO A 88 7.54 4.63 -29.69
C PRO A 88 7.14 5.75 -28.73
N LEU A 89 6.18 6.60 -29.10
CA LEU A 89 5.67 7.65 -28.22
C LEU A 89 5.00 7.04 -26.98
N ALA A 90 4.18 6.00 -27.17
CA ALA A 90 3.53 5.30 -26.06
C ALA A 90 4.56 4.72 -25.07
N LEU A 91 5.67 4.15 -25.57
CA LEU A 91 6.74 3.61 -24.74
C LEU A 91 7.41 4.70 -23.90
N TRP A 92 7.71 5.85 -24.51
CA TRP A 92 8.26 7.00 -23.80
C TRP A 92 7.31 7.54 -22.73
N LEU A 93 6.03 7.67 -23.05
CA LEU A 93 5.00 8.12 -22.10
C LEU A 93 4.82 7.14 -20.95
N LEU A 94 4.80 5.83 -21.23
CA LEU A 94 4.71 4.79 -20.22
C LEU A 94 5.95 4.80 -19.30
N GLY A 95 7.14 4.94 -19.86
CA GLY A 95 8.37 5.09 -19.09
C GLY A 95 8.37 6.35 -18.22
N ALA A 96 7.91 7.48 -18.76
CA ALA A 96 7.78 8.73 -18.03
C ALA A 96 6.83 8.59 -16.83
N LEU A 97 5.66 7.94 -17.01
CA LEU A 97 4.71 7.68 -15.93
C LEU A 97 5.33 6.86 -14.78
N VAL A 98 6.08 5.80 -15.11
CA VAL A 98 6.77 4.95 -14.11
C VAL A 98 7.85 5.73 -13.37
N VAL A 99 8.65 6.52 -14.09
CA VAL A 99 9.71 7.34 -13.48
C VAL A 99 9.13 8.44 -12.60
N SER A 100 8.04 9.09 -13.03
CA SER A 100 7.34 10.10 -12.23
C SER A 100 6.86 9.54 -10.90
N ASP A 101 6.29 8.33 -10.88
CA ASP A 101 5.84 7.70 -9.62
C ASP A 101 6.99 7.40 -8.66
N TRP A 102 8.10 6.87 -9.19
CA TRP A 102 9.28 6.64 -8.38
C TRP A 102 9.88 7.95 -7.83
N LEU A 103 9.89 9.01 -8.65
CA LEU A 103 10.42 10.32 -8.28
C LEU A 103 9.56 10.96 -7.18
N ASP A 104 8.24 10.95 -7.31
CA ASP A 104 7.30 11.44 -6.31
C ASP A 104 7.45 10.69 -4.99
N GLY A 105 7.51 9.36 -5.05
CA GLY A 105 7.67 8.52 -3.87
C GLY A 105 8.98 8.77 -3.14
N LYS A 106 10.06 9.10 -3.86
CA LYS A 106 11.36 9.46 -3.27
C LYS A 106 11.32 10.86 -2.68
N ILE A 107 10.76 11.81 -3.41
CA ILE A 107 10.63 13.22 -3.03
C ILE A 107 9.76 13.37 -1.76
N ALA A 108 8.63 12.67 -1.69
CA ALA A 108 7.73 12.70 -0.54
C ALA A 108 8.42 12.19 0.75
N ARG A 109 9.30 11.18 0.63
CA ARG A 109 10.09 10.67 1.78
C ARG A 109 11.18 11.64 2.21
N LEU A 110 11.75 12.41 1.28
CA LEU A 110 12.83 13.37 1.56
C LEU A 110 12.31 14.66 2.20
N TRP A 111 11.15 15.17 1.78
CA TRP A 111 10.62 16.44 2.29
C TRP A 111 9.62 16.31 3.44
N ASN A 112 9.21 15.09 3.82
CA ASN A 112 8.24 14.84 4.89
C ASN A 112 6.94 15.68 4.74
N MET A 113 6.67 16.17 3.52
CA MET A 113 5.51 16.98 3.16
C MET A 113 4.47 16.04 2.57
N ARG A 114 3.44 15.71 3.35
CA ARG A 114 2.23 15.05 2.83
C ARG A 114 1.17 16.10 2.59
N SER A 115 0.60 16.12 1.39
CA SER A 115 -0.58 16.93 1.10
C SER A 115 -1.83 16.07 1.12
N THR A 116 -2.91 16.58 1.70
CA THR A 116 -4.22 15.92 1.80
C THR A 116 -4.85 15.65 0.43
N TRP A 117 -4.47 16.43 -0.59
CA TRP A 117 -4.93 16.27 -1.97
C TRP A 117 -4.15 15.19 -2.73
N GLY A 118 -2.83 15.15 -2.58
CA GLY A 118 -1.99 14.11 -3.18
C GLY A 118 -2.40 12.71 -2.70
N GLU A 119 -2.71 12.56 -1.40
CA GLU A 119 -3.15 11.28 -0.83
C GLU A 119 -4.41 10.68 -1.49
N ARG A 120 -5.26 11.52 -2.10
CA ARG A 120 -6.46 11.06 -2.82
C ARG A 120 -6.26 10.94 -4.32
N LEU A 121 -5.40 11.79 -4.91
CA LEU A 121 -5.14 11.80 -6.34
C LEU A 121 -4.25 10.64 -6.78
N ASP A 122 -3.28 10.24 -5.96
CA ASP A 122 -2.36 9.14 -6.31
C ASP A 122 -3.10 7.81 -6.50
N PRO A 123 -3.96 7.33 -5.56
CA PRO A 123 -4.71 6.08 -5.75
C PRO A 123 -5.70 6.13 -6.93
N LEU A 124 -6.17 7.32 -7.30
CA LEU A 124 -7.04 7.51 -8.45
C LEU A 124 -6.23 7.37 -9.75
N ALA A 125 -5.11 8.08 -9.86
CA ALA A 125 -4.24 8.03 -11.03
C ALA A 125 -3.73 6.60 -11.27
N ASP A 126 -3.31 5.91 -10.20
CA ASP A 126 -2.84 4.53 -10.28
C ASP A 126 -3.93 3.57 -10.76
N ARG A 127 -5.16 3.71 -10.24
CA ARG A 127 -6.30 2.91 -10.70
C ARG A 127 -6.67 3.19 -12.15
N LEU A 128 -6.60 4.45 -12.58
CA LEU A 128 -6.83 4.82 -13.96
C LEU A 128 -5.78 4.19 -14.88
N LEU A 129 -4.50 4.25 -14.50
CA LEU A 129 -3.42 3.67 -15.30
C LEU A 129 -3.56 2.14 -15.41
N VAL A 130 -3.75 1.45 -14.29
CA VAL A 130 -3.87 -0.02 -14.23
C VAL A 130 -5.11 -0.52 -14.97
N ALA A 131 -6.19 0.27 -15.04
CA ALA A 131 -7.38 -0.09 -15.79
C ALA A 131 -7.28 0.27 -17.29
N ALA A 132 -6.83 1.49 -17.60
CA ALA A 132 -6.87 2.03 -18.96
C ALA A 132 -5.82 1.41 -19.87
N VAL A 133 -4.60 1.15 -19.38
CA VAL A 133 -3.50 0.66 -20.22
C VAL A 133 -3.77 -0.76 -20.75
N PRO A 134 -4.13 -1.76 -19.93
CA PRO A 134 -4.45 -3.09 -20.46
C PRO A 134 -5.64 -3.06 -21.43
N VAL A 135 -6.66 -2.24 -21.16
CA VAL A 135 -7.81 -2.08 -22.07
C VAL A 135 -7.37 -1.49 -23.40
N ALA A 136 -6.56 -0.43 -23.39
CA ALA A 136 -6.02 0.17 -24.61
C ALA A 136 -5.18 -0.83 -25.41
N PHE A 137 -4.33 -1.61 -24.74
CA PHE A 137 -3.54 -2.67 -25.39
C PHE A 137 -4.44 -3.74 -26.03
N ALA A 138 -5.53 -4.12 -25.38
CA ALA A 138 -6.45 -5.12 -25.93
C ALA A 138 -7.22 -4.59 -27.15
N VAL A 139 -7.62 -3.32 -27.12
CA VAL A 139 -8.30 -2.68 -28.26
C VAL A 139 -7.35 -2.46 -29.44
N ALA A 140 -6.08 -2.10 -29.17
CA ALA A 140 -5.03 -2.00 -30.18
C ALA A 140 -4.58 -3.36 -30.74
N GLY A 141 -4.98 -4.47 -30.12
CA GLY A 141 -4.58 -5.82 -30.54
C GLY A 141 -3.20 -6.26 -30.05
N TYR A 142 -2.56 -5.50 -29.16
CA TYR A 142 -1.27 -5.88 -28.54
C TYR A 142 -1.40 -7.05 -27.56
N ILE A 143 -2.57 -7.19 -26.92
CA ILE A 143 -2.89 -8.34 -26.08
C ILE A 143 -4.27 -8.89 -26.41
N PRO A 144 -4.53 -10.19 -26.19
CA PRO A 144 -5.86 -10.75 -26.39
C PRO A 144 -6.89 -10.17 -25.42
N VAL A 145 -8.10 -9.84 -25.90
CA VAL A 145 -9.19 -9.29 -25.07
C VAL A 145 -9.52 -10.18 -23.87
N TRP A 146 -9.40 -11.50 -24.02
CA TRP A 146 -9.68 -12.45 -22.92
C TRP A 146 -8.74 -12.26 -21.72
N VAL A 147 -7.51 -11.77 -21.92
CA VAL A 147 -6.57 -11.48 -20.83
C VAL A 147 -7.15 -10.37 -19.94
N VAL A 148 -7.59 -9.27 -20.54
CA VAL A 148 -8.20 -8.15 -19.81
C VAL A 148 -9.46 -8.58 -19.07
N VAL A 149 -10.31 -9.39 -19.72
CA VAL A 149 -11.51 -9.95 -19.07
C VAL A 149 -11.13 -10.74 -17.82
N ILE A 150 -10.11 -11.61 -17.89
CA ILE A 150 -9.63 -12.37 -16.73
C ILE A 150 -9.15 -11.45 -15.61
N LEU A 151 -8.35 -10.43 -15.93
CA LEU A 151 -7.85 -9.47 -14.94
C LEU A 151 -9.01 -8.79 -14.20
N LEU A 152 -9.98 -8.26 -14.95
CA LEU A 152 -11.14 -7.56 -14.40
C LEU A 152 -12.04 -8.48 -13.56
N VAL A 153 -12.35 -9.68 -14.08
CA VAL A 153 -13.19 -10.66 -13.37
C VAL A 153 -12.53 -11.08 -12.06
N ARG A 154 -11.23 -11.40 -12.10
CA ARG A 154 -10.48 -11.79 -10.90
C ARG A 154 -10.49 -10.67 -9.86
N ASP A 155 -10.24 -9.42 -10.26
CA ASP A 155 -10.23 -8.31 -9.33
C ASP A 155 -11.60 -8.04 -8.71
N ALA A 156 -12.66 -8.11 -9.51
CA ALA A 156 -14.02 -8.04 -9.00
C ALA A 156 -14.32 -9.17 -8.00
N LEU A 157 -13.88 -10.40 -8.29
CA LEU A 157 -14.03 -11.55 -7.40
C LEU A 157 -13.29 -11.34 -6.07
N LEU A 158 -12.05 -10.84 -6.10
CA LEU A 158 -11.31 -10.57 -4.87
C LEU A 158 -11.93 -9.46 -4.04
N VAL A 159 -12.36 -8.36 -4.67
CA VAL A 159 -13.11 -7.30 -3.99
C VAL A 159 -14.39 -7.86 -3.36
N GLY A 160 -15.05 -8.79 -4.04
CA GLY A 160 -16.22 -9.52 -3.53
C GLY A 160 -15.94 -10.40 -2.31
N THR A 161 -14.70 -10.85 -2.09
CA THR A 161 -14.34 -11.60 -0.88
C THR A 161 -14.10 -10.70 0.34
N MET A 162 -13.78 -9.42 0.14
CA MET A 162 -13.44 -8.49 1.22
C MET A 162 -14.49 -8.37 2.35
N PRO A 163 -15.81 -8.38 2.08
CA PRO A 163 -16.82 -8.39 3.13
C PRO A 163 -16.76 -9.63 4.04
N VAL A 164 -16.34 -10.78 3.51
CA VAL A 164 -16.20 -12.04 4.27
C VAL A 164 -15.12 -11.90 5.34
N TYR A 165 -13.98 -11.34 4.95
CA TYR A 165 -12.83 -11.04 5.80
C TYR A 165 -13.17 -9.98 6.84
N ARG A 166 -13.75 -8.85 6.41
CA ARG A 166 -14.11 -7.73 7.29
C ARG A 166 -15.09 -8.12 8.40
N ARG A 167 -16.11 -8.95 8.10
CA ARG A 167 -17.08 -9.43 9.09
C ARG A 167 -16.48 -10.35 10.16
N ARG A 168 -15.28 -10.89 9.91
CA ARG A 168 -14.59 -11.84 10.79
C ARG A 168 -13.32 -11.25 11.42
N GLY A 169 -12.93 -10.04 11.05
CA GLY A 169 -11.72 -9.38 11.56
C GLY A 169 -10.43 -10.12 11.19
N ILE A 170 -10.42 -10.81 10.05
CA ILE A 170 -9.25 -11.52 9.53
C ILE A 170 -8.76 -10.74 8.32
N ASP A 171 -7.46 -10.43 8.28
CA ASP A 171 -6.83 -9.83 7.12
C ASP A 171 -6.32 -10.93 6.16
N PRO A 172 -6.55 -10.81 4.85
CA PRO A 172 -6.06 -11.78 3.88
C PRO A 172 -4.53 -11.73 3.76
N GLU A 173 -3.87 -12.87 3.87
CA GLU A 173 -2.41 -12.98 3.74
C GLU A 173 -1.97 -12.96 2.27
N VAL A 174 -1.01 -12.08 1.94
CA VAL A 174 -0.53 -11.94 0.56
C VAL A 174 0.38 -13.11 0.19
N THR A 175 -0.04 -13.90 -0.80
CA THR A 175 0.74 -15.04 -1.31
C THR A 175 1.89 -14.59 -2.21
N TYR A 176 3.08 -15.19 -2.06
CA TYR A 176 4.25 -14.93 -2.93
C TYR A 176 3.94 -15.10 -4.42
N LEU A 177 3.08 -16.06 -4.76
CA LEU A 177 2.62 -16.29 -6.12
C LEU A 177 1.87 -15.10 -6.71
N GLY A 178 1.08 -14.41 -5.89
CA GLY A 178 0.39 -13.18 -6.31
C GLY A 178 1.39 -12.05 -6.61
N LYS A 179 2.45 -11.92 -5.80
CA LYS A 179 3.53 -10.95 -6.05
C LYS A 179 4.27 -11.25 -7.35
N ALA A 180 4.59 -12.52 -7.60
CA ALA A 180 5.22 -12.96 -8.83
C ALA A 180 4.33 -12.70 -10.06
N ALA A 181 3.02 -12.99 -9.94
CA ALA A 181 2.05 -12.70 -11.00
C ALA A 181 2.00 -11.21 -11.34
N THR A 182 1.88 -10.34 -10.34
CA THR A 182 1.86 -8.90 -10.54
C THR A 182 3.17 -8.40 -11.15
N PHE A 183 4.33 -8.93 -10.71
CA PHE A 183 5.63 -8.57 -11.29
C PHE A 183 5.72 -8.95 -12.77
N ALA A 184 5.29 -10.16 -13.14
CA ALA A 184 5.28 -10.61 -14.52
C ALA A 184 4.34 -9.76 -15.38
N LEU A 185 3.12 -9.47 -14.91
CA LEU A 185 2.17 -8.61 -15.62
C LEU A 185 2.68 -7.17 -15.76
N PHE A 186 3.31 -6.63 -14.71
CA PHE A 186 3.88 -5.28 -14.73
C PHE A 186 4.96 -5.15 -15.81
N TRP A 187 5.85 -6.14 -15.95
CA TRP A 187 6.88 -6.14 -16.99
C TRP A 187 6.34 -6.46 -18.38
N SER A 188 5.22 -7.18 -18.49
CA SER A 188 4.67 -7.57 -19.79
C SER A 188 4.34 -6.37 -20.69
N LEU A 189 3.67 -5.34 -20.17
CA LEU A 189 3.18 -4.22 -20.99
C LEU A 189 4.32 -3.36 -21.58
N PRO A 190 5.34 -2.91 -20.80
CA PRO A 190 6.46 -2.18 -21.37
C PRO A 190 7.29 -3.01 -22.35
N LEU A 191 7.46 -4.32 -22.09
CA LEU A 191 8.23 -5.21 -22.97
C LEU A 191 7.53 -5.42 -24.32
N LEU A 192 6.22 -5.68 -24.30
CA LEU A 192 5.41 -5.78 -25.51
C LEU A 192 5.48 -4.47 -26.30
N LEU A 193 5.27 -3.34 -25.63
CA LEU A 193 5.30 -2.03 -26.27
C LEU A 193 6.68 -1.70 -26.86
N ALA A 194 7.76 -2.09 -26.20
CA ALA A 194 9.11 -1.97 -26.74
C ALA A 194 9.31 -2.82 -28.00
N GLY A 195 8.74 -4.03 -28.03
CA GLY A 195 8.70 -4.87 -29.24
C GLY A 195 7.99 -4.18 -30.41
N TYR A 196 6.77 -3.67 -30.18
CA TYR A 196 6.01 -2.92 -31.18
C TYR A 196 6.67 -1.60 -31.60
N ALA A 197 7.43 -0.95 -30.71
CA ALA A 197 8.16 0.27 -31.02
C ALA A 197 9.39 0.06 -31.91
N GLY A 198 9.76 -1.18 -32.23
CA GLY A 198 10.87 -1.49 -33.14
C GLY A 198 12.24 -1.14 -32.58
N VAL A 199 12.41 -1.15 -31.26
CA VAL A 199 13.72 -0.91 -30.63
C VAL A 199 14.72 -2.00 -31.03
N PRO A 200 16.04 -1.76 -30.98
CA PRO A 200 17.04 -2.79 -31.26
C PRO A 200 16.83 -4.03 -30.36
N GLY A 201 16.62 -5.20 -30.98
CA GLY A 201 16.26 -6.44 -30.26
C GLY A 201 14.77 -6.58 -29.92
N GLY A 202 13.90 -5.78 -30.55
CA GLY A 202 12.46 -5.73 -30.28
C GLY A 202 11.73 -7.08 -30.35
N GLU A 203 12.11 -7.97 -31.28
CA GLU A 203 11.52 -9.31 -31.38
C GLU A 203 11.74 -10.13 -30.10
N GLY A 204 12.94 -10.08 -29.52
CA GLY A 204 13.24 -10.75 -28.24
C GLY A 204 12.47 -10.15 -27.06
N LEU A 205 12.32 -8.82 -27.04
CA LEU A 205 11.51 -8.13 -26.03
C LEU A 205 10.03 -8.48 -26.15
N MET A 206 9.52 -8.61 -27.38
CA MET A 206 8.15 -9.02 -27.63
C MET A 206 7.89 -10.43 -27.12
N ILE A 207 8.75 -11.41 -27.45
CA ILE A 207 8.63 -12.79 -26.96
C ILE A 207 8.70 -12.83 -25.43
N LEU A 208 9.62 -12.09 -24.82
CA LEU A 208 9.72 -12.00 -23.37
C LEU A 208 8.47 -11.36 -22.76
N GLY A 209 7.94 -10.30 -23.37
CA GLY A 209 6.71 -9.63 -22.98
C GLY A 209 5.50 -10.56 -23.02
N GLU A 210 5.34 -11.33 -24.10
CA GLU A 210 4.29 -12.35 -24.23
C GLU A 210 4.45 -13.47 -23.19
N ALA A 211 5.67 -13.96 -22.98
CA ALA A 211 5.95 -14.96 -21.96
C ALA A 211 5.57 -14.44 -20.57
N CYS A 212 5.98 -13.21 -20.22
CA CYS A 212 5.60 -12.54 -18.99
C CYS A 212 4.08 -12.35 -18.88
N LEU A 213 3.40 -12.01 -19.97
CA LEU A 213 1.95 -11.87 -20.01
C LEU A 213 1.26 -13.20 -19.68
N TYR A 214 1.53 -14.26 -20.45
CA TYR A 214 0.82 -15.53 -20.30
C TYR A 214 1.15 -16.24 -18.98
N TRP A 215 2.42 -16.27 -18.57
CA TRP A 215 2.81 -16.78 -17.26
C TRP A 215 2.23 -15.92 -16.14
N GLY A 216 2.27 -14.59 -16.28
CA GLY A 216 1.69 -13.64 -15.34
C GLY A 216 0.20 -13.90 -15.13
N VAL A 217 -0.58 -14.01 -16.20
CA VAL A 217 -2.01 -14.34 -16.16
C VAL A 217 -2.25 -15.70 -15.51
N GLY A 218 -1.48 -16.73 -15.87
CA GLY A 218 -1.58 -18.05 -15.27
C GLY A 218 -1.39 -18.03 -13.75
N LEU A 219 -0.31 -17.38 -13.29
CA LEU A 219 -0.05 -17.17 -11.86
C LEU A 219 -1.12 -16.29 -11.20
N TYR A 220 -1.65 -15.31 -11.92
CA TYR A 220 -2.70 -14.42 -11.44
C TYR A 220 -3.98 -15.18 -11.14
N CYS A 221 -4.42 -16.02 -12.08
CA CYS A 221 -5.56 -16.93 -11.93
C CYS A 221 -5.35 -17.90 -10.77
N TRP A 222 -4.18 -18.53 -10.69
CA TRP A 222 -3.87 -19.48 -9.62
C TRP A 222 -3.89 -18.82 -8.24
N SER A 223 -3.28 -17.64 -8.11
CA SER A 223 -3.33 -16.87 -6.87
C SER A 223 -4.78 -16.49 -6.51
N GLY A 224 -5.58 -16.08 -7.50
CA GLY A 224 -7.00 -15.75 -7.33
C GLY A 224 -7.80 -16.96 -6.81
N ALA A 225 -7.57 -18.14 -7.37
CA ALA A 225 -8.19 -19.37 -6.90
C ALA A 225 -7.83 -19.70 -5.44
N ILE A 226 -6.57 -19.50 -5.04
CA ILE A 226 -6.15 -19.67 -3.64
C ILE A 226 -6.91 -18.71 -2.72
N TYR A 227 -6.98 -17.42 -3.06
CA TYR A 227 -7.71 -16.44 -2.25
C TYR A 227 -9.20 -16.75 -2.14
N LEU A 228 -9.83 -17.16 -3.24
CA LEU A 228 -11.24 -17.57 -3.24
C LEU A 228 -11.46 -18.80 -2.34
N TRP A 229 -10.58 -19.79 -2.42
CA TRP A 229 -10.65 -20.97 -1.58
C TRP A 229 -10.45 -20.63 -0.09
N GLN A 230 -9.50 -19.76 0.23
CA GLN A 230 -9.30 -19.27 1.60
C GLN A 230 -10.52 -18.53 2.13
N ALA A 231 -11.08 -17.61 1.34
CA ALA A 231 -12.29 -16.86 1.70
C ALA A 231 -13.48 -17.79 1.97
N TRP A 232 -13.68 -18.77 1.09
CA TRP A 232 -14.73 -19.78 1.25
C TRP A 232 -14.52 -20.65 2.49
N ARG A 233 -13.29 -21.08 2.75
CA ARG A 233 -12.95 -21.87 3.94
C ARG A 233 -13.23 -21.08 5.22
N ILE A 234 -12.77 -19.83 5.29
CA ILE A 234 -13.02 -18.92 6.41
C ILE A 234 -14.52 -18.66 6.58
N ALA A 235 -15.25 -18.50 5.48
CA ALA A 235 -16.70 -18.30 5.53
C ALA A 235 -17.42 -19.47 6.22
N ARG A 236 -16.94 -20.71 6.02
CA ARG A 236 -17.49 -21.93 6.62
C ARG A 236 -16.99 -22.22 8.03
N SER A 237 -15.74 -21.90 8.34
CA SER A 237 -15.11 -22.30 9.61
C SER A 237 -15.19 -21.26 10.72
N VAL A 238 -15.37 -19.98 10.38
CA VAL A 238 -15.34 -18.89 11.37
C VAL A 238 -16.70 -18.19 11.41
N PRO A 239 -17.39 -18.16 12.57
CA PRO A 239 -18.61 -17.36 12.73
C PRO A 239 -18.32 -15.86 12.60
N PRO A 240 -19.27 -15.05 12.09
CA PRO A 240 -19.12 -13.59 12.09
C PRO A 240 -18.94 -13.05 13.52
N ARG A 241 -18.12 -12.01 13.67
CA ARG A 241 -17.93 -11.34 14.97
C ARG A 241 -19.26 -10.68 15.36
N ARG A 242 -19.95 -11.22 16.38
CA ARG A 242 -21.14 -10.56 16.94
C ARG A 242 -20.69 -9.24 17.54
N GLY A 243 -21.28 -8.13 17.10
CA GLY A 243 -21.10 -6.85 17.77
C GLY A 243 -21.51 -7.00 19.23
N LEU A 244 -20.61 -6.63 20.14
CA LEU A 244 -20.94 -6.53 21.56
C LEU A 244 -22.05 -5.50 21.69
N SER A 245 -23.30 -5.95 21.79
CA SER A 245 -24.38 -5.12 22.32
C SER A 245 -23.98 -4.80 23.74
N THR A 246 -23.66 -3.53 23.99
CA THR A 246 -23.51 -2.95 25.31
C THR A 246 -24.84 -3.06 26.06
N SER A 247 -25.11 -4.22 26.66
CA SER A 247 -25.98 -4.29 27.84
C SER A 247 -25.09 -4.01 29.06
N VAL A 248 -24.57 -2.79 29.14
CA VAL A 248 -24.19 -2.22 30.43
C VAL A 248 -25.50 -1.82 31.06
N GLU A 249 -26.10 -2.76 31.78
CA GLU A 249 -27.20 -2.48 32.68
C GLU A 249 -26.67 -1.46 33.70
N PRO A 250 -27.23 -0.24 33.79
CA PRO A 250 -26.78 0.71 34.79
C PRO A 250 -27.00 0.07 36.17
N PRO A 251 -26.05 0.18 37.11
CA PRO A 251 -26.29 -0.26 38.47
C PRO A 251 -27.51 0.50 38.98
N GLY A 252 -28.61 -0.24 39.19
CA GLY A 252 -29.85 0.30 39.75
C GLY A 252 -29.53 1.05 41.02
N GLY A 253 -29.78 2.35 40.99
CA GLY A 253 -29.73 3.20 42.16
C GLY A 253 -31.00 3.05 42.98
N VAL A 254 -30.76 3.10 44.31
CA VAL A 254 -31.69 3.26 45.45
C VAL A 254 -32.40 2.01 45.93
#